data_AF-A0A0P1AJB0-F1
#
_entry.id   AF-A0A0P1AJB0-F1
#
_cell.length_a   1.000
_cell.length_b   1.000
_cell.length_c   1.000
_cell.angle_alpha   90.00
_cell.angle_beta   90.00
_cell.angle_gamma   90.00
#
_symmetry.space_group_name_H-M   'P 1'
#
loop_
_entity.id
_entity.type
_entity.pdbx_description
1 polymer ?
#
loop_
_entity_poly.entity_id
_entity_poly.type
_entity_poly.pdbx_seq_one_letter_code
_entity_poly.pdbx_strand_id
1 'polypeptide(L)'
;MATLLRSGTIVSTKRNRSGSLALLVARFPSIRGFASRKEKVKGKKGGDDNFEQMLRAIKGQYPDAEEWTEEEKQRHQEIGRRYNIMTTIEHNHFMRDVQTKIDLKWEAINALPAELQAEALEIDDSPVPEERGFATWTPPIQGFRQYSDEGFGARE
;
A
#
# COMPACT_ATOMS: atom_id res chain seq x y z
N MET A 1 2.53 35.10 30.91
CA MET A 1 2.32 35.80 29.62
C MET A 1 1.79 34.79 28.61
N ALA A 2 0.56 35.02 28.14
CA ALA A 2 -0.14 34.42 27.00
C ALA A 2 -0.43 32.89 26.98
N THR A 3 -1.60 32.53 27.49
CA THR A 3 -2.41 31.37 27.05
C THR A 3 -3.18 31.75 25.78
N LEU A 4 -2.96 31.05 24.66
CA LEU A 4 -3.71 31.26 23.41
C LEU A 4 -4.81 30.20 23.29
N LEU A 5 -5.99 30.52 23.82
CA LEU A 5 -7.24 29.82 23.57
C LEU A 5 -7.78 30.27 22.20
N ARG A 6 -7.78 29.40 21.20
CA ARG A 6 -8.49 29.62 19.93
C ARG A 6 -9.93 29.12 20.07
N SER A 7 -10.87 30.06 20.14
CA SER A 7 -12.30 29.84 20.02
C SER A 7 -12.68 29.62 18.55
N GLY A 8 -13.30 28.48 18.24
CA GLY A 8 -13.91 28.20 16.94
C GLY A 8 -15.42 28.32 17.04
N THR A 9 -16.01 29.26 16.32
CA THR A 9 -17.46 29.46 16.20
C THR A 9 -18.05 28.42 15.22
N ILE A 10 -19.07 27.68 15.68
CA ILE A 10 -19.83 26.74 14.85
C ILE A 10 -20.95 27.50 14.15
N VAL A 11 -20.88 27.63 12.83
CA VAL A 11 -21.97 28.15 12.00
C VAL A 11 -22.88 26.98 11.63
N SER A 12 -24.09 26.95 12.19
CA SER A 12 -25.12 25.97 11.81
C SER A 12 -25.85 26.45 10.55
N THR A 13 -25.96 25.58 9.55
CA THR A 13 -26.79 25.84 8.36
C THR A 13 -28.02 24.94 8.39
N LYS A 14 -29.17 25.60 8.53
CA LYS A 14 -30.51 25.03 8.54
C LYS A 14 -30.91 24.68 7.11
N ARG A 15 -31.23 23.42 6.80
CA ARG A 15 -31.89 23.05 5.54
C ARG A 15 -33.21 22.35 5.82
N ASN A 16 -34.29 23.06 5.55
CA ASN A 16 -35.64 22.51 5.41
C ASN A 16 -35.68 21.62 4.16
N ARG A 17 -36.21 20.40 4.31
CA ARG A 17 -36.70 19.58 3.18
C ARG A 17 -38.14 19.20 3.44
N SER A 18 -39.04 19.87 2.73
CA SER A 18 -40.39 19.41 2.42
C SER A 18 -40.34 18.62 1.10
N GLY A 19 -41.12 17.54 0.98
CA GLY A 19 -41.30 16.90 -0.33
C GLY A 19 -41.69 15.42 -0.33
N SER A 20 -42.98 15.18 -0.08
CA SER A 20 -43.86 14.13 -0.64
C SER A 20 -43.34 12.69 -0.84
N LEU A 21 -43.90 11.79 -0.03
CA LEU A 21 -44.17 10.39 -0.35
C LEU A 21 -45.12 10.28 -1.56
N ALA A 22 -44.74 9.52 -2.57
CA ALA A 22 -45.67 8.99 -3.56
C ALA A 22 -45.27 7.56 -3.94
N LEU A 23 -46.30 6.72 -3.93
CA LEU A 23 -46.33 5.26 -3.93
C LEU A 23 -46.20 4.69 -5.36
N LEU A 24 -45.57 3.51 -5.46
CA LEU A 24 -45.74 2.41 -6.43
C LEU A 24 -46.54 2.66 -7.72
N VAL A 25 -45.95 2.31 -8.88
CA VAL A 25 -46.51 1.32 -9.82
C VAL A 25 -45.37 0.61 -10.56
N ALA A 26 -45.30 -0.71 -10.41
CA ALA A 26 -44.49 -1.60 -11.21
C ALA A 26 -45.04 -1.72 -12.64
N ARG A 27 -44.16 -1.62 -13.64
CA ARG A 27 -44.45 -2.05 -15.01
C ARG A 27 -43.17 -2.53 -15.68
N PHE A 28 -42.89 -3.83 -15.58
CA PHE A 28 -41.89 -4.48 -16.42
C PHE A 28 -42.50 -4.78 -17.79
N PRO A 29 -41.79 -4.45 -18.87
CA PRO A 29 -41.86 -5.30 -20.05
C PRO A 29 -40.47 -5.71 -20.57
N SER A 30 -40.37 -7.02 -20.79
CA SER A 30 -39.70 -7.68 -21.92
C SER A 30 -38.17 -7.65 -22.00
N ILE A 31 -37.60 -8.76 -21.54
CA ILE A 31 -36.31 -9.31 -21.99
C ILE A 31 -36.41 -9.71 -23.49
N ARG A 32 -35.30 -9.49 -24.23
CA ARG A 32 -34.95 -9.85 -25.63
C ARG A 32 -35.32 -8.86 -26.74
N GLY A 33 -34.28 -8.35 -27.39
CA GLY A 33 -34.34 -7.75 -28.73
C GLY A 33 -33.13 -6.85 -29.03
N PHE A 34 -31.97 -7.44 -29.36
CA PHE A 34 -30.93 -6.70 -30.08
C PHE A 34 -31.43 -6.44 -31.50
N ALA A 35 -31.80 -5.20 -31.80
CA ALA A 35 -32.02 -4.71 -33.16
C ALA A 35 -31.50 -3.28 -33.26
N SER A 36 -30.35 -3.13 -33.94
CA SER A 36 -29.66 -1.87 -34.18
C SER A 36 -30.49 -0.94 -35.06
N ARG A 37 -30.95 0.19 -34.53
CA ARG A 37 -31.24 1.38 -35.34
C ARG A 37 -30.01 2.26 -35.35
N LYS A 38 -29.33 2.36 -36.49
CA LYS A 38 -28.24 3.33 -36.71
C LYS A 38 -28.84 4.74 -36.71
N GLU A 39 -28.82 5.39 -35.56
CA GLU A 39 -28.99 6.84 -35.49
C GLU A 39 -27.70 7.54 -35.94
N LYS A 40 -27.84 8.54 -36.81
CA LYS A 40 -26.75 9.39 -37.29
C LYS A 40 -26.15 10.14 -36.11
N VAL A 41 -24.92 9.79 -35.72
CA VAL A 41 -24.18 10.50 -34.68
C VAL A 41 -23.76 11.87 -35.23
N LYS A 42 -24.43 12.91 -34.75
CA LYS A 42 -23.97 14.30 -34.86
C LYS A 42 -22.56 14.41 -34.29
N GLY A 43 -21.66 15.02 -35.06
CA GLY A 43 -20.24 15.18 -34.72
C GLY A 43 -20.02 15.64 -33.29
N LYS A 44 -19.26 14.85 -32.53
CA LYS A 44 -18.80 15.23 -31.20
C LYS A 44 -17.41 15.86 -31.31
N LYS A 45 -17.25 16.97 -30.58
CA LYS A 45 -16.00 17.70 -30.34
C LYS A 45 -14.83 16.72 -30.16
N GLY A 46 -13.78 16.90 -30.94
CA GLY A 46 -12.51 16.16 -30.80
C GLY A 46 -11.77 16.59 -29.55
N GLY A 47 -12.10 15.96 -28.42
CA GLY A 47 -11.18 15.74 -27.31
C GLY A 47 -10.72 14.29 -27.39
N ASP A 48 -9.44 14.01 -27.09
CA ASP A 48 -8.89 12.65 -27.11
C ASP A 48 -9.66 11.76 -26.12
N ASP A 49 -10.62 10.97 -26.60
CA ASP A 49 -11.45 10.07 -25.81
C ASP A 49 -10.61 9.15 -24.89
N ASN A 50 -9.42 8.74 -25.36
CA ASN A 50 -8.46 7.95 -24.61
C ASN A 50 -7.84 8.71 -23.41
N PHE A 51 -7.57 10.00 -23.60
CA PHE A 51 -7.03 10.86 -22.55
C PHE A 51 -8.10 11.14 -21.49
N GLU A 52 -9.35 11.34 -21.89
CA GLU A 52 -10.47 11.49 -20.96
C GLU A 52 -10.73 10.20 -20.15
N GLN A 53 -10.61 9.03 -20.79
CA GLN A 53 -10.70 7.74 -20.11
C GLN A 53 -9.57 7.53 -19.09
N MET A 54 -8.34 7.89 -19.45
CA MET A 54 -7.19 7.89 -18.53
C MET A 54 -7.44 8.81 -17.34
N LEU A 55 -7.88 10.05 -17.58
CA LEU A 55 -8.20 11.00 -16.51
C LEU A 55 -9.34 10.49 -15.61
N ARG A 56 -10.32 9.78 -16.17
CA ARG A 56 -11.39 9.16 -15.39
C ARG A 56 -10.88 8.01 -14.52
N ALA A 57 -9.94 7.21 -15.01
CA ALA A 57 -9.30 6.15 -14.23
C ALA A 57 -8.46 6.71 -13.08
N ILE A 58 -7.74 7.82 -13.31
CA ILE A 58 -6.94 8.50 -12.28
C ILE A 58 -7.83 9.19 -11.24
N LYS A 59 -8.93 9.82 -11.67
CA LYS A 59 -9.76 10.64 -10.78
C LYS A 59 -10.52 9.85 -9.70
N GLY A 60 -10.63 8.52 -9.83
CA GLY A 60 -11.20 7.62 -8.83
C GLY A 60 -12.67 7.93 -8.48
N GLN A 61 -13.59 6.99 -8.73
CA GLN A 61 -14.92 7.10 -8.14
C GLN A 61 -14.88 6.48 -6.75
N TYR A 62 -14.79 7.31 -5.73
CA TYR A 62 -14.94 6.84 -4.35
C TYR A 62 -16.43 6.59 -4.08
N PRO A 63 -16.83 5.40 -3.62
CA PRO A 63 -18.18 5.20 -3.11
C PRO A 63 -18.40 6.09 -1.89
N ASP A 64 -19.65 6.48 -1.65
CA ASP A 64 -20.01 7.19 -0.42
C ASP A 64 -19.65 6.30 0.77
N ALA A 65 -18.82 6.80 1.69
CA ALA A 65 -18.37 6.03 2.85
C ALA A 65 -19.53 5.84 3.82
N GLU A 66 -19.79 4.59 4.21
CA GLU A 66 -20.71 4.29 5.31
C GLU A 66 -20.12 4.82 6.62
N GLU A 67 -20.91 5.58 7.38
CA GLU A 67 -20.47 6.08 8.68
C GLU A 67 -20.41 4.92 9.68
N TRP A 68 -19.22 4.64 10.21
CA TRP A 68 -19.07 3.60 11.25
C TRP A 68 -19.95 3.90 12.46
N THR A 69 -20.57 2.83 12.98
CA THR A 69 -21.25 2.87 14.28
C THR A 69 -20.26 3.19 15.40
N GLU A 70 -20.74 3.68 16.54
CA GLU A 70 -19.85 4.06 17.67
C GLU A 70 -19.06 2.86 18.20
N GLU A 71 -19.67 1.67 18.26
CA GLU A 71 -19.03 0.43 18.67
C GLU A 71 -17.92 0.03 17.69
N GLU A 72 -18.16 0.14 16.38
CA GLU A 72 -17.14 -0.13 15.36
C GLU A 72 -15.98 0.86 15.46
N LYS A 73 -16.27 2.16 15.64
CA LYS A 73 -15.22 3.18 15.83
C LYS A 73 -14.31 2.83 17.01
N GLN A 74 -14.89 2.41 18.12
CA GLN A 74 -14.14 2.03 19.31
C GLN A 74 -13.30 0.78 19.06
N ARG A 75 -13.85 -0.25 18.40
CA ARG A 75 -13.08 -1.46 18.00
C ARG A 75 -11.92 -1.12 17.07
N HIS A 76 -12.13 -0.29 16.06
CA HIS A 76 -11.07 0.13 15.14
C HIS A 76 -9.98 0.93 15.87
N GLN A 77 -10.37 1.77 16.84
CA GLN A 77 -9.40 2.49 17.66
C GLN A 77 -8.55 1.53 18.51
N GLU A 78 -9.16 0.50 19.10
CA GLU A 78 -8.44 -0.53 19.87
C GLU A 78 -7.49 -1.34 18.99
N ILE A 79 -7.94 -1.74 17.79
CA ILE A 79 -7.11 -2.44 16.80
C ILE A 79 -5.90 -1.58 16.42
N GLY A 80 -6.13 -0.29 16.09
CA GLY A 80 -5.04 0.63 15.75
C GLY A 80 -4.04 0.81 16.88
N ARG A 81 -4.52 0.93 18.13
CA ARG A 81 -3.62 1.00 19.30
C ARG A 81 -2.80 -0.27 19.46
N ARG A 82 -3.43 -1.45 19.37
CA ARG A 82 -2.73 -2.74 19.46
C ARG A 82 -1.69 -2.90 18.37
N TYR A 83 -2.05 -2.56 17.12
CA TYR A 83 -1.13 -2.60 15.99
C TYR A 83 0.09 -1.73 16.23
N ASN A 84 -0.08 -0.49 16.69
CA ASN A 84 1.02 0.42 16.99
C ASN A 84 1.94 -0.13 18.09
N ILE A 85 1.36 -0.71 19.15
CA ILE A 85 2.13 -1.33 20.23
C ILE A 85 2.96 -2.50 19.69
N MET A 86 2.33 -3.42 18.95
CA MET A 86 3.02 -4.60 18.42
C MET A 86 4.12 -4.22 17.43
N THR A 87 3.85 -3.29 16.52
CA THR A 87 4.84 -2.78 15.55
C THR A 87 6.04 -2.15 16.28
N THR A 88 5.80 -1.42 17.37
CA THR A 88 6.88 -0.84 18.18
C THR A 88 7.71 -1.91 18.89
N ILE A 89 7.06 -2.96 19.40
CA ILE A 89 7.76 -4.09 20.02
C ILE A 89 8.65 -4.81 19.00
N GLU A 90 8.13 -5.08 17.81
CA GLU A 90 8.88 -5.71 16.71
C GLU A 90 10.08 -4.85 16.29
N HIS A 91 9.88 -3.53 16.16
CA HIS A 91 10.95 -2.59 15.86
C HIS A 91 12.05 -2.61 16.94
N ASN A 92 11.66 -2.56 18.21
CA ASN A 92 12.61 -2.59 19.32
C ASN A 92 13.41 -3.91 19.36
N HIS A 93 12.76 -5.04 19.08
CA HIS A 93 13.43 -6.33 18.99
C HIS A 93 14.45 -6.35 17.85
N PHE A 94 14.06 -5.89 16.67
CA PHE A 94 14.94 -5.79 15.52
C PHE A 94 16.14 -4.87 15.80
N MET A 95 15.91 -3.68 16.35
CA MET A 95 16.99 -2.73 16.66
C MET A 95 17.94 -3.26 17.72
N ARG A 96 17.44 -3.99 18.72
CA ARG A 96 18.29 -4.64 19.74
C ARG A 96 19.20 -5.70 19.12
N ASP A 97 18.66 -6.53 18.23
CA ASP A 97 19.43 -7.55 17.52
C ASP A 97 20.50 -6.93 16.62
N VAL A 98 20.14 -5.90 15.84
CA VAL A 98 21.09 -5.15 15.01
C VAL A 98 22.20 -4.53 15.85
N GLN A 99 21.86 -3.88 16.97
CA GLN A 99 22.86 -3.27 17.85
C GLN A 99 23.80 -4.34 18.43
N THR A 100 23.25 -5.47 18.88
CA THR A 100 24.06 -6.57 19.41
C THR A 100 25.03 -7.09 18.36
N LYS A 101 24.61 -7.22 17.10
CA LYS A 101 25.48 -7.62 15.99
C LYS A 101 26.57 -6.58 15.70
N ILE A 102 26.26 -5.28 15.81
CA ILE A 102 27.25 -4.21 15.66
C ILE A 102 28.29 -4.29 16.78
N ASP A 103 27.84 -4.43 18.03
CA ASP A 103 28.71 -4.49 19.20
C ASP A 103 29.66 -5.70 19.10
N LEU A 104 29.12 -6.88 18.79
CA LEU A 104 29.90 -8.10 18.57
C LEU A 104 30.88 -7.97 17.39
N LYS A 105 30.49 -7.27 16.31
CA LYS A 105 31.40 -7.00 15.18
C LYS A 105 32.61 -6.19 15.64
N TRP A 106 32.40 -5.13 16.43
CA TRP A 106 33.49 -4.31 16.93
C TRP A 106 34.39 -5.06 17.91
N GLU A 107 33.80 -5.84 18.82
CA GLU A 107 34.56 -6.72 19.71
C GLU A 107 35.43 -7.71 18.93
N ALA A 108 34.88 -8.31 17.87
CA ALA A 108 35.61 -9.23 17.01
C ALA A 108 36.78 -8.54 16.27
N ILE A 109 36.55 -7.35 15.71
CA ILE A 109 37.63 -6.57 15.04
C ILE A 109 38.73 -6.23 16.04
N ASN A 110 38.38 -5.78 17.25
CA ASN A 110 39.35 -5.44 18.28
C ASN A 110 40.16 -6.66 18.78
N ALA A 111 39.59 -7.86 18.69
CA ALA A 111 40.26 -9.11 19.05
C ALA A 111 41.26 -9.58 17.97
N LEU A 112 41.22 -9.03 16.75
CA LEU A 112 42.15 -9.39 15.69
C LEU A 112 43.57 -8.83 15.95
N PRO A 113 44.62 -9.47 15.42
CA PRO A 113 45.96 -8.88 15.37
C PRO A 113 45.97 -7.56 14.58
N ALA A 114 46.83 -6.62 14.96
CA ALA A 114 46.88 -5.27 14.37
C ALA A 114 47.07 -5.25 12.84
N GLU A 115 47.77 -6.24 12.29
CA GLU A 115 47.99 -6.39 10.85
C GLU A 115 46.68 -6.63 10.08
N LEU A 116 45.75 -7.39 10.67
CA LEU A 116 44.46 -7.75 10.05
C LEU A 116 43.34 -6.75 10.37
N GLN A 117 43.51 -5.92 11.39
CA GLN A 117 42.52 -4.89 11.75
C GLN A 117 42.37 -3.84 10.64
N ALA A 118 43.47 -3.48 9.97
CA ALA A 118 43.45 -2.48 8.91
C ALA A 118 42.59 -2.92 7.71
N GLU A 119 42.73 -4.18 7.28
CA GLU A 119 41.93 -4.77 6.20
C GLU A 119 40.47 -4.94 6.62
N ALA A 120 40.21 -5.35 7.87
CA ALA A 120 38.84 -5.54 8.37
C ALA A 120 38.02 -4.23 8.47
N LEU A 121 38.69 -3.06 8.49
CA LEU A 121 38.06 -1.75 8.52
C LEU A 121 37.77 -1.17 7.13
N GLU A 122 38.28 -1.81 6.07
CA GLU A 122 38.00 -1.41 4.69
C GLU A 122 36.52 -1.68 4.35
N ILE A 123 35.92 -0.77 3.57
CA ILE A 123 34.53 -0.90 3.14
C ILE A 123 34.50 -1.86 1.94
N ASP A 124 33.76 -2.95 2.08
CA ASP A 124 33.52 -3.88 0.98
C ASP A 124 32.42 -3.34 0.05
N ASP A 125 32.84 -2.85 -1.12
CA ASP A 125 31.96 -2.36 -2.19
C ASP A 125 31.47 -3.49 -3.13
N SER A 126 31.74 -4.76 -2.80
CA SER A 126 31.25 -5.88 -3.62
C SER A 126 29.72 -5.89 -3.70
N PRO A 127 29.15 -6.14 -4.90
CA PRO A 127 27.71 -6.20 -5.04
C PRO A 127 27.14 -7.41 -4.30
N VAL A 128 25.89 -7.29 -3.85
CA VAL A 128 25.16 -8.43 -3.28
C VAL A 128 25.08 -9.54 -4.33
N PRO A 129 25.35 -10.82 -3.99
CA PRO A 129 25.30 -11.92 -4.94
C PRO A 129 23.95 -12.02 -5.65
N GLU A 130 23.97 -12.14 -6.98
CA GLU A 130 22.76 -12.20 -7.81
C GLU A 130 21.88 -13.44 -7.52
N GLU A 131 22.50 -14.51 -7.03
CA GLU A 131 21.82 -15.76 -6.62
C GLU A 131 20.95 -15.59 -5.36
N ARG A 132 21.07 -14.45 -4.64
CA ARG A 132 20.26 -14.19 -3.45
C ARG A 132 18.83 -13.85 -3.85
N GLY A 133 17.99 -14.88 -3.95
CA GLY A 133 16.55 -14.72 -4.18
C GLY A 133 15.81 -14.06 -3.01
N PHE A 134 14.71 -13.37 -3.32
CA PHE A 134 13.76 -12.92 -2.32
C PHE A 134 12.86 -14.07 -1.86
N ALA A 135 12.46 -14.05 -0.60
CA ALA A 135 11.49 -15.00 -0.08
C ALA A 135 10.16 -14.85 -0.82
N THR A 136 9.64 -15.95 -1.34
CA THR A 136 8.35 -16.04 -2.01
C THR A 136 7.35 -16.76 -1.11
N TRP A 137 6.07 -16.43 -1.23
CA TRP A 137 5.02 -17.04 -0.39
C TRP A 137 4.89 -18.56 -0.61
N THR A 138 5.18 -19.04 -1.82
CA THR A 138 5.13 -20.45 -2.18
C THR A 138 6.48 -20.82 -2.76
N PRO A 139 7.14 -21.89 -2.28
CA PRO A 139 8.45 -22.27 -2.78
C PRO A 139 8.38 -22.59 -4.28
N PRO A 140 9.47 -22.35 -5.03
CA PRO A 140 9.53 -22.71 -6.44
C PRO A 140 9.44 -24.23 -6.63
N ILE A 141 9.00 -24.64 -7.82
CA ILE A 141 8.96 -26.05 -8.21
C ILE A 141 10.38 -26.62 -8.19
N GLN A 142 10.56 -27.84 -7.69
CA GLN A 142 11.86 -28.50 -7.66
C GLN A 142 12.47 -28.59 -9.06
N GLY A 143 13.70 -28.11 -9.22
CA GLY A 143 14.42 -28.08 -10.49
C GLY A 143 14.05 -26.90 -11.41
N PHE A 144 13.15 -26.00 -11.01
CA PHE A 144 12.90 -24.76 -11.74
C PHE A 144 14.06 -23.78 -11.51
N ARG A 145 15.04 -23.82 -12.42
CA ARG A 145 16.09 -22.80 -12.51
C ARG A 145 15.46 -21.49 -12.96
N GLN A 146 15.75 -20.39 -12.27
CA GLN A 146 15.45 -19.07 -12.82
C GLN A 146 16.35 -18.86 -14.04
N TYR A 147 15.88 -18.19 -15.09
CA TYR A 147 16.65 -17.98 -16.32
C TYR A 147 18.01 -17.26 -16.11
N SER A 148 18.30 -16.76 -14.90
CA SER A 148 19.58 -16.21 -14.46
C SER A 148 20.61 -17.27 -13.99
N ASP A 149 20.23 -18.53 -13.80
CA ASP A 149 21.08 -19.57 -13.20
C ASP A 149 22.02 -20.27 -14.21
N GLU A 150 22.25 -19.68 -15.40
CA GLU A 150 23.07 -20.29 -16.47
C GLU A 150 24.59 -20.24 -16.20
N GLY A 151 25.05 -19.68 -15.07
CA GLY A 151 26.48 -19.46 -14.79
C GLY A 151 27.23 -20.52 -13.96
N PHE A 152 26.54 -21.40 -13.22
CA PHE A 152 27.17 -22.24 -12.18
C PHE A 152 27.03 -23.75 -12.43
N GLY A 153 27.54 -24.24 -13.57
CA GLY A 153 27.52 -25.69 -13.80
C GLY A 153 28.11 -26.23 -15.10
N ALA A 154 29.24 -25.67 -15.57
CA ALA A 154 30.00 -26.24 -16.67
C ALA A 154 31.52 -26.09 -16.48
N ARG A 155 32.02 -26.61 -15.36
CA ARG A 155 33.45 -26.96 -15.20
C ARG A 155 33.52 -28.27 -14.42
N GLU A 156 33.50 -29.37 -15.17
CA GLU A 156 34.12 -30.64 -14.75
C GLU A 156 35.65 -30.49 -14.74
#